data_AF-A0A9W4LDL6-F1
#
_entry.id   AF-A0A9W4LDL6-F1
#
_cell.length_a   1.000
_cell.length_b   1.000
_cell.length_c   1.000
_cell.angle_alpha   90.00
_cell.angle_beta   90.00
_cell.angle_gamma   90.00
#
_symmetry.space_group_name_H-M   'P 1'
#
loop_
_entity.id
_entity.type
_entity.pdbx_description
1 polymer ?
#
loop_
_entity_poly.entity_id
_entity_poly.type
_entity_poly.pdbx_seq_one_letter_code
_entity_poly.pdbx_strand_id
1 'polypeptide(L)'
;MSTSEVQAVVAMIDAETASIMKQEPQETKKLREGRLDDKAGAYGQYFGTWDIAAGMMRDCSMYALYPLLRLARQKRSDLNIAIMADEMLPPYTNYLGYSGFPTLERLGDAMRPVLREATPDETDALLSAYLRYANRLYCWVYHYFPWNLGEHYRYPDDAEARAADARAARDAAAIVDGFTPSETFIKLTWQPLGVSVHAWLAVEQNPELCRDLLDALPFTMLQEHPMVTGESMFAWTPLTTTAPVHVTEEIRFAPIGRLRFSQRTGQKLVVQYGATKETIRAPLLGGVIAEDRAKLPAIGRAVWDATYASKDLIWLTVERA
;
A
#
# COMPACT_ATOMS: atom_id res chain seq x y z
N MET A 1 33.98 -4.51 1.55
CA MET A 1 32.88 -3.88 2.30
C MET A 1 32.69 -4.65 3.59
N SER A 2 32.60 -4.00 4.74
CA SER A 2 32.33 -4.72 6.01
C SER A 2 30.83 -4.83 6.23
N THR A 3 30.37 -5.91 6.86
CA THR A 3 28.96 -6.09 7.29
C THR A 3 28.41 -4.88 8.06
N SER A 4 29.28 -4.09 8.71
CA SER A 4 28.93 -2.85 9.38
C SER A 4 28.40 -1.75 8.44
N GLU A 5 28.87 -1.68 7.19
CA GLU A 5 28.43 -0.65 6.22
C GLU A 5 26.99 -0.94 5.73
N VAL A 6 26.67 -2.20 5.44
CA VAL A 6 25.29 -2.63 5.11
C VAL A 6 24.34 -2.30 6.26
N GLN A 7 24.71 -2.71 7.47
CA GLN A 7 23.88 -2.50 8.65
C GLN A 7 23.66 -1.01 8.92
N ALA A 8 24.67 -0.16 8.69
CA ALA A 8 24.54 1.29 8.83
C ALA A 8 23.53 1.88 7.83
N VAL A 9 23.56 1.45 6.57
CA VAL A 9 22.59 1.92 5.55
C VAL A 9 21.18 1.44 5.87
N VAL A 10 21.01 0.17 6.26
CA VAL A 10 19.69 -0.36 6.68
C VAL A 10 19.15 0.44 7.87
N ALA A 11 19.96 0.67 8.91
CA ALA A 11 19.57 1.44 10.08
C ALA A 11 19.19 2.88 9.74
N MET A 12 19.91 3.52 8.80
CA MET A 12 19.58 4.85 8.30
C MET A 12 18.21 4.86 7.62
N ILE A 13 17.92 3.91 6.72
CA ILE A 13 16.63 3.81 6.02
C ILE A 13 15.49 3.53 7.01
N ASP A 14 15.70 2.64 7.97
CA ASP A 14 14.70 2.31 8.98
C ASP A 14 14.42 3.50 9.91
N ALA A 15 15.43 4.31 10.24
CA ALA A 15 15.26 5.55 11.00
C ALA A 15 14.40 6.58 10.24
N GLU A 16 14.65 6.76 8.93
CA GLU A 16 13.81 7.62 8.10
C GLU A 16 12.39 7.09 7.99
N THR A 17 12.23 5.76 7.81
CA THR A 17 10.90 5.13 7.78
C THR A 17 10.14 5.38 9.08
N ALA A 18 10.80 5.22 10.23
CA ALA A 18 10.22 5.44 11.54
C ALA A 18 9.76 6.88 11.75
N SER A 19 10.52 7.87 11.24
CA SER A 19 10.19 9.29 11.38
C SER A 19 8.89 9.68 10.67
N ILE A 20 8.54 8.96 9.60
CA ILE A 20 7.34 9.21 8.78
C ILE A 20 6.22 8.20 9.03
N MET A 21 6.26 7.41 10.11
CA MET A 21 5.21 6.43 10.41
C MET A 21 3.86 7.07 10.74
N LYS A 22 3.90 8.16 11.52
CA LYS A 22 2.70 8.84 12.06
C LYS A 22 2.61 10.32 11.69
N GLN A 23 3.57 10.82 10.93
CA GLN A 23 3.66 12.21 10.53
C GLN A 23 3.95 12.32 9.04
N GLU A 24 3.27 13.26 8.39
CA GLU A 24 3.55 13.61 7.00
C GLU A 24 5.00 14.09 6.84
N PRO A 25 5.78 13.51 5.89
CA PRO A 25 7.11 14.00 5.55
C PRO A 25 7.07 15.46 5.08
N GLN A 26 8.04 16.27 5.51
CA GLN A 26 8.09 17.67 5.09
C GLN A 26 8.26 17.85 3.59
N GLU A 27 8.97 16.92 2.93
CA GLU A 27 9.17 16.94 1.48
C GLU A 27 7.84 16.72 0.71
N THR A 28 7.02 15.76 1.15
CA THR A 28 5.65 15.54 0.62
C THR A 28 4.76 16.76 0.85
N LYS A 29 4.84 17.38 2.04
CA LYS A 29 4.08 18.58 2.36
C LYS A 29 4.44 19.77 1.47
N LYS A 30 5.75 20.00 1.25
CA LYS A 30 6.25 21.06 0.36
C LYS A 30 5.72 20.88 -1.06
N LEU A 31 5.76 19.65 -1.58
CA LEU A 31 5.24 19.34 -2.92
C LEU A 31 3.76 19.71 -3.04
N ARG A 32 2.90 19.20 -2.15
CA ARG A 32 1.44 19.44 -2.25
C ARG A 32 1.03 20.90 -2.02
N GLU A 33 1.83 21.67 -1.29
CA GLU A 33 1.61 23.10 -1.03
C GLU A 33 2.28 24.02 -2.06
N GLY A 34 2.93 23.47 -3.09
CA GLY A 34 3.60 24.26 -4.11
C GLY A 34 4.82 25.04 -3.59
N ARG A 35 5.48 24.52 -2.56
CA ARG A 35 6.63 25.14 -1.87
C ARG A 35 7.95 24.42 -2.14
N LEU A 36 8.08 23.80 -3.32
CA LEU A 36 9.35 23.22 -3.77
C LEU A 36 10.41 24.30 -3.95
N ASP A 37 11.63 24.03 -3.46
CA ASP A 37 12.72 25.01 -3.43
C ASP A 37 13.23 25.34 -4.86
N ASP A 38 13.21 24.37 -5.76
CA ASP A 38 13.62 24.48 -7.17
C ASP A 38 12.50 24.95 -8.11
N LYS A 39 11.26 25.05 -7.59
CA LYS A 39 10.05 25.39 -8.35
C LYS A 39 9.83 24.50 -9.57
N ALA A 40 10.12 23.21 -9.47
CA ALA A 40 9.86 22.25 -10.54
C ALA A 40 8.40 22.35 -11.04
N GLY A 41 8.23 22.60 -12.34
CA GLY A 41 6.93 22.69 -13.00
C GLY A 41 6.89 23.75 -14.13
N ALA A 42 6.25 23.40 -15.25
CA ALA A 42 6.17 24.30 -16.41
C ALA A 42 5.13 25.42 -16.18
N TYR A 43 5.39 26.61 -16.73
CA TYR A 43 4.48 27.76 -16.71
C TYR A 43 4.04 28.24 -15.32
N GLY A 44 4.89 28.05 -14.29
CA GLY A 44 4.66 28.59 -12.95
C GLY A 44 3.59 27.85 -12.13
N GLN A 45 3.26 26.60 -12.49
CA GLN A 45 2.39 25.72 -11.70
C GLN A 45 3.13 24.45 -11.25
N TYR A 46 2.65 23.80 -10.19
CA TYR A 46 3.26 22.60 -9.61
C TYR A 46 2.38 21.33 -9.69
N PHE A 47 1.15 21.43 -10.21
CA PHE A 47 0.23 20.31 -10.34
C PHE A 47 0.81 19.20 -11.21
N GLY A 48 1.41 19.54 -12.36
CA GLY A 48 2.05 18.55 -13.22
C GLY A 48 3.20 17.82 -12.53
N THR A 49 4.00 18.53 -11.73
CA THR A 49 5.05 17.93 -10.91
C THR A 49 4.47 16.98 -9.88
N TRP A 50 3.39 17.39 -9.19
CA TRP A 50 2.72 16.56 -8.19
C TRP A 50 2.12 15.29 -8.79
N ASP A 51 1.42 15.38 -9.92
CA ASP A 51 0.85 14.25 -10.64
C ASP A 51 1.91 13.22 -11.06
N ILE A 52 2.97 13.68 -11.74
CA ILE A 52 4.02 12.80 -12.22
C ILE A 52 4.78 12.18 -11.04
N ALA A 53 5.11 12.97 -10.01
CA ALA A 53 5.81 12.48 -8.84
C ALA A 53 4.98 11.43 -8.09
N ALA A 54 3.65 11.62 -7.98
CA ALA A 54 2.76 10.62 -7.40
C ALA A 54 2.74 9.31 -8.22
N GLY A 55 2.59 9.41 -9.54
CA GLY A 55 2.62 8.25 -10.43
C GLY A 55 3.96 7.49 -10.37
N MET A 56 5.08 8.22 -10.46
CA MET A 56 6.42 7.63 -10.43
C MET A 56 6.77 7.04 -9.06
N MET A 57 6.32 7.62 -7.96
CA MET A 57 6.53 7.06 -6.63
C MET A 57 5.79 5.73 -6.46
N ARG A 58 4.56 5.63 -6.98
CA ARG A 58 3.82 4.36 -7.05
C ARG A 58 4.63 3.30 -7.80
N ASP A 59 5.11 3.67 -8.98
CA ASP A 59 5.76 2.74 -9.88
C ASP A 59 7.14 2.32 -9.37
N CYS A 60 7.88 3.24 -8.76
CA CYS A 60 9.14 2.95 -8.06
C CYS A 60 8.93 1.90 -6.97
N SER A 61 7.93 2.09 -6.09
CA SER A 61 7.68 1.16 -4.99
C SER A 61 7.15 -0.21 -5.47
N MET A 62 6.15 -0.20 -6.35
CA MET A 62 5.37 -1.40 -6.68
C MET A 62 5.89 -2.17 -7.89
N TYR A 63 6.47 -1.47 -8.86
CA TYR A 63 6.83 -2.04 -10.16
C TYR A 63 8.33 -2.05 -10.42
N ALA A 64 9.14 -1.37 -9.61
CA ALA A 64 10.60 -1.52 -9.59
C ALA A 64 11.09 -2.26 -8.34
N LEU A 65 10.87 -1.70 -7.14
CA LEU A 65 11.43 -2.23 -5.90
C LEU A 65 10.85 -3.58 -5.49
N TYR A 66 9.52 -3.74 -5.49
CA TYR A 66 8.93 -5.02 -5.10
C TYR A 66 9.35 -6.18 -6.01
N PRO A 67 9.34 -6.07 -7.36
CA PRO A 67 9.88 -7.10 -8.23
C PRO A 67 11.36 -7.39 -7.99
N LEU A 68 12.21 -6.38 -7.77
CA LEU A 68 13.62 -6.56 -7.43
C LEU A 68 13.80 -7.37 -6.14
N LEU A 69 13.08 -7.01 -5.06
CA LEU A 69 13.11 -7.77 -3.80
C LEU A 69 12.67 -9.23 -4.02
N ARG A 70 11.61 -9.45 -4.79
CA ARG A 70 11.11 -10.79 -5.09
C ARG A 70 12.11 -11.62 -5.90
N LEU A 71 12.85 -11.00 -6.81
CA LEU A 71 13.94 -11.66 -7.56
C LEU A 71 15.12 -11.98 -6.64
N ALA A 72 15.52 -11.05 -5.78
CA ALA A 72 16.61 -11.24 -4.82
C ALA A 72 16.37 -12.45 -3.90
N ARG A 73 15.13 -12.61 -3.42
CA ARG A 73 14.72 -13.73 -2.56
C ARG A 73 14.72 -15.10 -3.23
N GLN A 74 14.79 -15.17 -4.56
CA GLN A 74 14.98 -16.45 -5.24
C GLN A 74 16.40 -17.00 -5.07
N LYS A 75 17.35 -16.16 -4.63
CA LYS A 75 18.76 -16.51 -4.40
C LYS A 75 19.39 -17.27 -5.59
N ARG A 76 18.96 -16.91 -6.80
CA ARG A 76 19.44 -17.47 -8.06
C ARG A 76 20.78 -16.86 -8.44
N SER A 77 21.79 -17.70 -8.65
CA SER A 77 23.16 -17.26 -8.97
C SER A 77 23.29 -16.61 -10.35
N ASP A 78 22.34 -16.84 -11.25
CA ASP A 78 22.32 -16.23 -12.59
C ASP A 78 21.72 -14.81 -12.61
N LEU A 79 21.13 -14.34 -11.50
CA LEU A 79 20.58 -13.00 -11.39
C LEU A 79 21.57 -12.08 -10.67
N ASN A 80 21.98 -10.99 -11.34
CA ASN A 80 22.73 -9.92 -10.69
C ASN A 80 21.78 -8.80 -10.27
N ILE A 81 21.32 -8.86 -9.01
CA ILE A 81 20.36 -7.90 -8.45
C ILE A 81 20.91 -6.48 -8.40
N ALA A 82 22.21 -6.31 -8.14
CA ALA A 82 22.83 -4.99 -8.08
C ALA A 82 22.83 -4.30 -9.45
N ILE A 83 23.18 -5.02 -10.53
CA ILE A 83 23.10 -4.49 -11.90
C ILE A 83 21.64 -4.14 -12.24
N MET A 84 20.69 -5.00 -11.91
CA MET A 84 19.27 -4.71 -12.16
C MET A 84 18.81 -3.45 -11.40
N ALA A 85 19.24 -3.28 -10.14
CA ALA A 85 18.93 -2.10 -9.36
C ALA A 85 19.58 -0.82 -9.93
N ASP A 86 20.83 -0.90 -10.40
CA ASP A 86 21.53 0.22 -11.06
C ASP A 86 20.87 0.64 -12.38
N GLU A 87 20.25 -0.28 -13.11
CA GLU A 87 19.51 0.06 -14.33
C GLU A 87 18.09 0.57 -14.02
N MET A 88 17.40 -0.04 -13.06
CA MET A 88 15.99 0.23 -12.81
C MET A 88 15.74 1.44 -11.91
N LEU A 89 16.55 1.68 -10.89
CA LEU A 89 16.24 2.66 -9.84
C LEU A 89 16.63 4.11 -10.15
N PRO A 90 17.78 4.43 -10.80
CA PRO A 90 18.16 5.83 -11.05
C PRO A 90 17.12 6.65 -11.83
N PRO A 91 16.45 6.13 -12.88
CA PRO A 91 15.40 6.88 -13.56
C PRO A 91 14.26 7.32 -12.65
N TYR A 92 13.90 6.51 -11.65
CA TYR A 92 12.91 6.89 -10.63
C TYR A 92 13.51 7.84 -9.60
N THR A 93 14.59 7.42 -8.95
CA THR A 93 15.14 8.12 -7.78
C THR A 93 15.66 9.52 -8.12
N ASN A 94 16.32 9.71 -9.26
CA ASN A 94 16.81 11.02 -9.68
C ASN A 94 15.66 11.99 -10.00
N TYR A 95 14.64 11.50 -10.73
CA TYR A 95 13.48 12.33 -11.04
C TYR A 95 12.67 12.64 -9.78
N LEU A 96 12.44 11.67 -8.91
CA LEU A 96 11.73 11.85 -7.65
C LEU A 96 12.50 12.77 -6.69
N GLY A 97 13.82 12.69 -6.66
CA GLY A 97 14.70 13.61 -5.93
C GLY A 97 14.49 15.07 -6.37
N TYR A 98 14.58 15.31 -7.67
CA TYR A 98 14.25 16.60 -8.29
C TYR A 98 12.80 17.04 -8.01
N SER A 99 11.82 16.14 -8.11
CA SER A 99 10.38 16.47 -8.03
C SER A 99 9.78 16.46 -6.62
N GLY A 100 10.61 16.54 -5.57
CA GLY A 100 10.15 16.76 -4.20
C GLY A 100 10.38 15.63 -3.21
N PHE A 101 11.21 14.63 -3.54
CA PHE A 101 11.58 13.52 -2.66
C PHE A 101 13.11 13.33 -2.55
N PRO A 102 13.88 14.37 -2.16
CA PRO A 102 15.34 14.27 -2.04
C PRO A 102 15.80 13.22 -1.01
N THR A 103 14.98 12.90 -0.01
CA THR A 103 15.31 11.85 0.96
C THR A 103 15.30 10.47 0.29
N LEU A 104 14.32 10.20 -0.57
CA LEU A 104 14.27 8.95 -1.36
C LEU A 104 15.53 8.80 -2.21
N GLU A 105 15.90 9.84 -2.95
CA GLU A 105 17.12 9.85 -3.78
C GLU A 105 18.37 9.57 -2.95
N ARG A 106 18.56 10.33 -1.86
CA ARG A 106 19.71 10.16 -0.94
C ARG A 106 19.81 8.74 -0.37
N LEU A 107 18.69 8.15 0.04
CA LEU A 107 18.66 6.77 0.56
C LEU A 107 19.01 5.76 -0.54
N GLY A 108 18.49 5.96 -1.75
CA GLY A 108 18.85 5.16 -2.93
C GLY A 108 20.34 5.25 -3.26
N ASP A 109 20.91 6.46 -3.25
CA ASP A 109 22.32 6.72 -3.52
C ASP A 109 23.26 6.12 -2.48
N ALA A 110 22.83 6.07 -1.21
CA ALA A 110 23.57 5.38 -0.15
C ALA A 110 23.48 3.85 -0.29
N MET A 111 22.32 3.33 -0.71
CA MET A 111 22.06 1.89 -0.83
C MET A 111 22.79 1.25 -2.02
N ARG A 112 22.72 1.84 -3.23
CA ARG A 112 23.20 1.19 -4.47
C ARG A 112 24.69 0.80 -4.44
N PRO A 113 25.64 1.64 -3.97
CA PRO A 113 27.05 1.25 -3.90
C PRO A 113 27.28 0.04 -2.98
N VAL A 114 26.57 0.00 -1.86
CA VAL A 114 26.66 -1.08 -0.87
C VAL A 114 26.02 -2.37 -1.41
N LEU A 115 24.94 -2.25 -2.19
CA LEU A 115 24.25 -3.38 -2.81
C LEU A 115 25.13 -4.19 -3.76
N ARG A 116 26.13 -3.57 -4.41
CA ARG A 116 27.02 -4.23 -5.40
C ARG A 116 27.88 -5.34 -4.81
N GLU A 117 28.25 -5.19 -3.54
CA GLU A 117 29.14 -6.10 -2.83
C GLU A 117 28.39 -6.90 -1.74
N ALA A 118 27.06 -6.74 -1.66
CA ALA A 118 26.24 -7.36 -0.63
C ALA A 118 26.07 -8.87 -0.85
N THR A 119 26.09 -9.64 0.22
CA THR A 119 25.64 -11.04 0.22
C THR A 119 24.13 -11.12 -0.11
N PRO A 120 23.60 -12.31 -0.46
CA PRO A 120 22.17 -12.47 -0.71
C PRO A 120 21.28 -12.04 0.46
N ASP A 121 21.70 -12.28 1.70
CA ASP A 121 20.93 -11.90 2.89
C ASP A 121 21.02 -10.39 3.16
N GLU A 122 22.17 -9.78 2.92
CA GLU A 122 22.35 -8.32 2.98
C GLU A 122 21.56 -7.60 1.87
N THR A 123 21.50 -8.19 0.68
CA THR A 123 20.68 -7.72 -0.45
C THR A 123 19.20 -7.69 -0.07
N ASP A 124 18.70 -8.76 0.55
CA ASP A 124 17.33 -8.82 1.06
C ASP A 124 17.06 -7.72 2.09
N ALA A 125 17.96 -7.54 3.06
CA ALA A 125 17.82 -6.56 4.11
C ALA A 125 17.76 -5.13 3.56
N LEU A 126 18.67 -4.77 2.64
CA LEU A 126 18.71 -3.46 1.99
C LEU A 126 17.43 -3.17 1.20
N LEU A 127 17.03 -4.09 0.31
CA LEU A 127 15.85 -3.92 -0.51
C LEU A 127 14.55 -3.92 0.32
N SER A 128 14.48 -4.74 1.37
CA SER A 128 13.34 -4.74 2.29
C SER A 128 13.21 -3.42 3.03
N ALA A 129 14.31 -2.89 3.60
CA ALA A 129 14.30 -1.60 4.28
C ALA A 129 13.86 -0.48 3.32
N TYR A 130 14.43 -0.44 2.12
CA TYR A 130 14.13 0.61 1.15
C TYR A 130 12.69 0.51 0.59
N LEU A 131 12.18 -0.71 0.38
CA LEU A 131 10.77 -0.92 0.00
C LEU A 131 9.80 -0.49 1.12
N ARG A 132 10.12 -0.75 2.40
CA ARG A 132 9.31 -0.26 3.52
C ARG A 132 9.23 1.25 3.54
N TYR A 133 10.38 1.92 3.36
CA TYR A 133 10.44 3.38 3.25
C TYR A 133 9.58 3.88 2.08
N ALA A 134 9.78 3.33 0.88
CA ALA A 134 9.07 3.73 -0.33
C ALA A 134 7.54 3.55 -0.22
N ASN A 135 7.09 2.42 0.33
CA ASN A 135 5.66 2.18 0.60
C ASN A 135 5.10 3.18 1.62
N ARG A 136 5.86 3.49 2.69
CA ARG A 136 5.44 4.46 3.70
C ARG A 136 5.38 5.88 3.14
N LEU A 137 6.36 6.28 2.35
CA LEU A 137 6.36 7.56 1.66
C LEU A 137 5.15 7.67 0.72
N TYR A 138 4.90 6.63 -0.07
CA TYR A 138 3.79 6.64 -1.01
C TYR A 138 2.42 6.61 -0.31
N CYS A 139 2.30 6.06 0.91
CA CYS A 139 1.10 6.23 1.73
C CYS A 139 0.74 7.71 1.94
N TRP A 140 1.72 8.56 2.26
CA TRP A 140 1.46 10.00 2.42
C TRP A 140 1.15 10.70 1.11
N VAL A 141 1.85 10.31 0.04
CA VAL A 141 1.60 10.82 -1.31
C VAL A 141 0.18 10.50 -1.76
N TYR A 142 -0.29 9.27 -1.52
CA TYR A 142 -1.63 8.82 -1.90
C TYR A 142 -2.71 9.57 -1.11
N HIS A 143 -2.58 9.66 0.22
CA HIS A 143 -3.58 10.30 1.07
C HIS A 143 -3.85 11.75 0.67
N TYR A 144 -2.77 12.51 0.47
CA TYR A 144 -2.86 13.94 0.22
C TYR A 144 -3.08 14.30 -1.25
N PHE A 145 -2.93 13.37 -2.18
CA PHE A 145 -3.21 13.63 -3.59
C PHE A 145 -4.62 14.23 -3.77
N PRO A 146 -4.82 15.21 -4.67
CA PRO A 146 -6.07 15.96 -4.76
C PRO A 146 -7.14 15.17 -5.54
N TRP A 147 -7.55 14.02 -5.01
CA TRP A 147 -8.54 13.12 -5.63
C TRP A 147 -9.90 13.78 -5.88
N ASN A 148 -10.25 14.81 -5.10
CA ASN A 148 -11.45 15.63 -5.30
C ASN A 148 -11.50 16.33 -6.66
N LEU A 149 -10.38 16.45 -7.39
CA LEU A 149 -10.40 16.87 -8.79
C LEU A 149 -11.30 15.97 -9.66
N GLY A 150 -11.52 14.71 -9.26
CA GLY A 150 -12.45 13.79 -9.90
C GLY A 150 -13.89 14.30 -9.99
N GLU A 151 -14.28 15.31 -9.20
CA GLU A 151 -15.59 15.98 -9.34
C GLU A 151 -15.80 16.59 -10.73
N HIS A 152 -14.72 16.97 -11.41
CA HIS A 152 -14.75 17.54 -12.75
C HIS A 152 -14.66 16.48 -13.86
N TYR A 153 -14.52 15.19 -13.51
CA TYR A 153 -14.33 14.07 -14.45
C TYR A 153 -15.34 12.95 -14.19
N ARG A 154 -16.60 13.30 -13.96
CA ARG A 154 -17.67 12.32 -13.71
C ARG A 154 -18.15 11.66 -15.00
N TYR A 155 -18.42 10.36 -14.93
CA TYR A 155 -19.21 9.67 -15.95
C TYR A 155 -20.62 10.29 -16.02
N PRO A 156 -21.32 10.16 -17.17
CA PRO A 156 -22.72 10.53 -17.27
C PRO A 156 -23.56 9.87 -16.17
N ASP A 157 -24.38 10.64 -15.48
CA ASP A 157 -25.33 10.16 -14.48
C ASP A 157 -26.71 9.95 -15.11
N ASP A 158 -26.82 8.91 -15.92
CA ASP A 158 -28.04 8.51 -16.60
C ASP A 158 -28.72 7.29 -15.94
N ALA A 159 -29.91 6.95 -16.42
CA ALA A 159 -30.70 5.85 -15.87
C ALA A 159 -30.00 4.49 -16.02
N GLU A 160 -29.20 4.30 -17.07
CA GLU A 160 -28.47 3.06 -17.33
C GLU A 160 -27.32 2.89 -16.33
N ALA A 161 -26.53 3.94 -16.12
CA ALA A 161 -25.45 3.98 -15.13
C ALA A 161 -25.97 3.68 -13.72
N ARG A 162 -27.06 4.35 -13.29
CA ARG A 162 -27.69 4.10 -11.98
C ARG A 162 -28.21 2.67 -11.86
N ALA A 163 -28.80 2.12 -12.92
CA ALA A 163 -29.30 0.74 -12.93
C ALA A 163 -28.15 -0.28 -12.85
N ALA A 164 -27.01 0.00 -13.50
CA ALA A 164 -25.81 -0.82 -13.43
C ALA A 164 -25.20 -0.83 -12.02
N ASP A 165 -25.09 0.34 -11.36
CA ASP A 165 -24.58 0.42 -9.98
C ASP A 165 -25.53 -0.27 -8.99
N ALA A 166 -26.85 -0.09 -9.12
CA ALA A 166 -27.83 -0.79 -8.31
C ALA A 166 -27.78 -2.32 -8.51
N ARG A 167 -27.47 -2.79 -9.72
CA ARG A 167 -27.25 -4.22 -10.01
C ARG A 167 -25.99 -4.72 -9.32
N ALA A 168 -24.87 -4.01 -9.46
CA ALA A 168 -23.61 -4.37 -8.82
C ALA A 168 -23.75 -4.46 -7.29
N ALA A 169 -24.49 -3.54 -6.66
CA ALA A 169 -24.77 -3.58 -5.23
C ALA A 169 -25.59 -4.82 -4.83
N ARG A 170 -26.63 -5.16 -5.59
CA ARG A 170 -27.42 -6.39 -5.34
C ARG A 170 -26.60 -7.66 -5.53
N ASP A 171 -25.81 -7.71 -6.60
CA ASP A 171 -24.96 -8.85 -6.91
C ASP A 171 -23.92 -9.04 -5.80
N ALA A 172 -23.26 -7.96 -5.35
CA ALA A 172 -22.30 -8.01 -4.24
C ALA A 172 -22.93 -8.49 -2.93
N ALA A 173 -24.16 -8.05 -2.62
CA ALA A 173 -24.90 -8.48 -1.43
C ALA A 173 -25.34 -9.97 -1.49
N ALA A 174 -25.46 -10.53 -2.70
CA ALA A 174 -25.85 -11.93 -2.91
C ALA A 174 -24.67 -12.91 -2.92
N ILE A 175 -23.42 -12.42 -2.89
CA ILE A 175 -22.23 -13.27 -2.84
C ILE A 175 -22.19 -14.01 -1.50
N VAL A 176 -22.17 -15.34 -1.56
CA VAL A 176 -22.01 -16.22 -0.41
C VAL A 176 -20.53 -16.51 -0.18
N ASP A 177 -20.07 -16.39 1.07
CA ASP A 177 -18.71 -16.76 1.44
C ASP A 177 -18.56 -18.29 1.39
N GLY A 178 -17.66 -18.78 0.53
CA GLY A 178 -17.40 -20.20 0.35
C GLY A 178 -16.33 -20.78 1.27
N PHE A 179 -15.76 -19.98 2.18
CA PHE A 179 -14.71 -20.42 3.10
C PHE A 179 -15.23 -20.61 4.52
N THR A 180 -14.72 -21.63 5.20
CA THR A 180 -14.95 -21.83 6.63
C THR A 180 -14.00 -20.93 7.43
N PRO A 181 -14.52 -20.09 8.36
CA PRO A 181 -13.68 -19.32 9.27
C PRO A 181 -12.73 -20.22 10.07
N SER A 182 -11.48 -19.79 10.22
CA SER A 182 -10.52 -20.46 11.11
C SER A 182 -10.69 -19.99 12.56
N GLU A 183 -10.01 -20.68 13.48
CA GLU A 183 -9.89 -20.28 14.89
C GLU A 183 -8.84 -19.17 15.13
N THR A 184 -8.19 -18.66 14.08
CA THR A 184 -7.19 -17.59 14.19
C THR A 184 -7.82 -16.24 13.88
N PHE A 185 -7.96 -15.40 14.90
CA PHE A 185 -8.63 -14.11 14.79
C PHE A 185 -7.68 -12.92 14.97
N ILE A 186 -8.01 -11.83 14.28
CA ILE A 186 -7.43 -10.52 14.46
C ILE A 186 -8.53 -9.49 14.71
N LYS A 187 -8.17 -8.41 15.39
CA LYS A 187 -9.04 -7.27 15.63
C LYS A 187 -8.51 -6.06 14.86
N LEU A 188 -9.42 -5.38 14.17
CA LEU A 188 -9.18 -4.15 13.44
C LEU A 188 -9.91 -3.01 14.13
N THR A 189 -9.20 -1.96 14.51
CA THR A 189 -9.76 -0.79 15.21
C THR A 189 -9.43 0.50 14.47
N TRP A 190 -10.44 1.29 14.12
CA TRP A 190 -10.29 2.57 13.44
C TRP A 190 -10.44 3.74 14.41
N GLN A 191 -9.41 4.58 14.47
CA GLN A 191 -9.41 5.84 15.22
C GLN A 191 -9.34 7.03 14.25
N PRO A 192 -10.02 8.16 14.52
CA PRO A 192 -10.78 8.49 15.72
C PRO A 192 -12.23 7.94 15.74
N LEU A 193 -12.61 7.08 14.79
CA LEU A 193 -13.99 6.58 14.67
C LEU A 193 -14.48 5.77 15.88
N GLY A 194 -13.57 5.17 16.65
CA GLY A 194 -13.91 4.36 17.82
C GLY A 194 -14.61 3.04 17.49
N VAL A 195 -14.47 2.54 16.26
CA VAL A 195 -15.12 1.31 15.79
C VAL A 195 -14.09 0.18 15.69
N SER A 196 -14.47 -1.02 16.16
CA SER A 196 -13.69 -2.24 15.99
C SER A 196 -14.51 -3.36 15.34
N VAL A 197 -13.81 -4.21 14.56
CA VAL A 197 -14.33 -5.46 14.00
C VAL A 197 -13.35 -6.61 14.25
N HIS A 198 -13.87 -7.83 14.29
CA HIS A 198 -13.10 -9.07 14.34
C HIS A 198 -13.10 -9.75 12.98
N ALA A 199 -11.96 -10.32 12.61
CA ALA A 199 -11.80 -11.06 11.38
C ALA A 199 -11.03 -12.37 11.61
N TRP A 200 -11.48 -13.44 10.99
CA TRP A 200 -10.72 -14.69 10.91
C TRP A 200 -9.64 -14.59 9.82
N LEU A 201 -8.55 -15.35 9.96
CA LEU A 201 -7.48 -15.45 8.96
C LEU A 201 -7.56 -16.76 8.17
N ALA A 202 -7.25 -16.69 6.87
CA ALA A 202 -7.27 -17.82 5.94
C ALA A 202 -6.00 -18.69 6.06
N VAL A 203 -5.71 -19.15 7.28
CA VAL A 203 -4.46 -19.85 7.65
C VAL A 203 -4.29 -21.19 6.95
N GLU A 204 -5.37 -21.82 6.47
CA GLU A 204 -5.29 -23.05 5.68
C GLU A 204 -5.04 -22.77 4.20
N GLN A 205 -5.56 -21.65 3.69
CA GLN A 205 -5.50 -21.30 2.27
C GLN A 205 -4.21 -20.57 1.90
N ASN A 206 -3.72 -19.70 2.76
CA ASN A 206 -2.47 -18.96 2.57
C ASN A 206 -1.67 -18.87 3.90
N PRO A 207 -1.15 -20.00 4.42
CA PRO A 207 -0.52 -20.07 5.74
C PRO A 207 0.69 -19.13 5.87
N GLU A 208 1.54 -19.06 4.85
CA GLU A 208 2.77 -18.25 4.90
C GLU A 208 2.46 -16.76 4.96
N LEU A 209 1.50 -16.30 4.17
CA LEU A 209 1.04 -14.92 4.18
C LEU A 209 0.38 -14.57 5.53
N CYS A 210 -0.44 -15.46 6.08
CA CYS A 210 -1.07 -15.24 7.38
C CYS A 210 -0.04 -15.19 8.51
N ARG A 211 0.99 -16.04 8.46
CA ARG A 211 2.11 -16.01 9.41
C ARG A 211 2.88 -14.70 9.32
N ASP A 212 3.25 -14.25 8.12
CA ASP A 212 3.93 -12.96 7.95
C ASP A 212 3.13 -11.79 8.54
N LEU A 213 1.78 -11.82 8.40
CA LEU A 213 0.91 -10.85 9.04
C LEU A 213 0.97 -10.96 10.57
N LEU A 214 0.78 -12.17 11.12
CA LEU A 214 0.73 -12.44 12.56
C LEU A 214 2.04 -12.12 13.28
N ASP A 215 3.18 -12.27 12.60
CA ASP A 215 4.51 -11.93 13.12
C ASP A 215 4.76 -10.42 13.15
N ALA A 216 4.06 -9.67 12.29
CA ALA A 216 4.12 -8.22 12.26
C ALA A 216 3.15 -7.52 13.23
N LEU A 217 2.22 -8.26 13.85
CA LEU A 217 1.26 -7.69 14.79
C LEU A 217 1.89 -7.38 16.17
N PRO A 218 1.45 -6.30 16.85
CA PRO A 218 0.46 -5.32 16.40
C PRO A 218 1.08 -4.22 15.54
N PHE A 219 0.29 -3.60 14.67
CA PHE A 219 0.70 -2.38 13.95
C PHE A 219 -0.44 -1.38 13.81
N THR A 220 -0.09 -0.10 13.67
CA THR A 220 -1.04 0.99 13.41
C THR A 220 -0.63 1.76 12.16
N MET A 221 -1.53 1.87 11.18
CA MET A 221 -1.26 2.46 9.87
C MET A 221 -2.39 3.39 9.43
N LEU A 222 -2.06 4.37 8.59
CA LEU A 222 -3.05 5.21 7.95
C LEU A 222 -3.96 4.36 7.05
N GLN A 223 -5.26 4.54 7.22
CA GLN A 223 -6.31 3.88 6.47
C GLN A 223 -6.74 4.77 5.30
N GLU A 224 -6.84 4.17 4.12
CA GLU A 224 -7.20 4.89 2.89
C GLU A 224 -8.24 4.14 2.07
N HIS A 225 -8.84 4.85 1.12
CA HIS A 225 -9.82 4.32 0.17
C HIS A 225 -9.22 4.25 -1.25
N PRO A 226 -9.39 3.15 -1.99
CA PRO A 226 -9.02 3.12 -3.40
C PRO A 226 -9.94 4.01 -4.24
N MET A 227 -9.35 4.86 -5.06
CA MET A 227 -10.10 5.76 -5.95
C MET A 227 -10.57 5.11 -7.27
N VAL A 228 -10.45 3.78 -7.40
CA VAL A 228 -10.76 3.04 -8.64
C VAL A 228 -11.57 1.77 -8.38
N THR A 229 -11.13 0.91 -7.47
CA THR A 229 -11.67 -0.46 -7.25
C THR A 229 -13.16 -0.50 -6.92
N GLY A 230 -13.68 0.50 -6.20
CA GLY A 230 -15.02 0.53 -5.61
C GLY A 230 -14.96 0.48 -4.09
N GLU A 231 -15.98 -0.11 -3.46
CA GLU A 231 -16.21 -0.11 -2.02
C GLU A 231 -15.26 -1.05 -1.27
N SER A 232 -14.01 -0.60 -1.14
CA SER A 232 -12.94 -1.25 -0.39
C SER A 232 -12.19 -0.21 0.44
N MET A 233 -11.43 -0.65 1.42
CA MET A 233 -10.51 0.22 2.17
C MET A 233 -9.20 -0.54 2.38
N PHE A 234 -8.06 0.15 2.32
CA PHE A 234 -6.76 -0.49 2.52
C PHE A 234 -5.84 0.31 3.43
N ALA A 235 -4.89 -0.38 4.06
CA ALA A 235 -3.82 0.23 4.84
C ALA A 235 -2.46 -0.35 4.43
N TRP A 236 -1.45 0.51 4.35
CA TRP A 236 -0.06 0.14 4.02
C TRP A 236 0.59 -0.53 5.22
N THR A 237 0.71 -1.85 5.17
CA THR A 237 1.25 -2.63 6.28
C THR A 237 2.76 -2.43 6.43
N PRO A 238 3.37 -2.79 7.56
CA PRO A 238 4.82 -2.71 7.71
C PRO A 238 5.54 -3.88 7.01
N LEU A 239 4.79 -4.79 6.38
CA LEU A 239 5.33 -5.99 5.77
C LEU A 239 6.09 -5.68 4.49
N THR A 240 7.06 -6.55 4.19
CA THR A 240 7.67 -6.73 2.88
C THR A 240 7.59 -8.21 2.51
N THR A 241 6.41 -8.80 2.59
CA THR A 241 6.21 -10.22 2.30
C THR A 241 6.31 -10.53 0.80
N THR A 242 6.97 -11.65 0.49
CA THR A 242 6.91 -12.32 -0.82
C THR A 242 6.48 -13.77 -0.64
N ALA A 243 5.73 -14.06 0.44
CA ALA A 243 5.19 -15.37 0.73
C ALA A 243 4.48 -15.97 -0.49
N PRO A 244 4.58 -17.29 -0.71
CA PRO A 244 3.74 -17.99 -1.67
C PRO A 244 2.25 -17.66 -1.44
N VAL A 245 1.51 -17.56 -2.55
CA VAL A 245 0.06 -17.38 -2.53
C VAL A 245 -0.54 -18.56 -3.27
N HIS A 246 -1.31 -19.37 -2.54
CA HIS A 246 -1.91 -20.60 -3.05
C HIS A 246 -3.37 -20.38 -3.45
N VAL A 247 -4.07 -19.49 -2.76
CA VAL A 247 -5.48 -19.16 -3.05
C VAL A 247 -5.64 -17.66 -3.31
N THR A 248 -6.28 -17.37 -4.44
CA THR A 248 -6.71 -16.03 -4.82
C THR A 248 -8.19 -16.04 -5.19
N GLU A 249 -8.85 -14.91 -5.07
CA GLU A 249 -10.21 -14.69 -5.56
C GLU A 249 -10.26 -13.43 -6.43
N GLU A 250 -11.22 -13.36 -7.35
CA GLU A 250 -11.47 -12.15 -8.13
C GLU A 250 -12.21 -11.12 -7.27
N ILE A 251 -11.73 -9.88 -7.28
CA ILE A 251 -12.14 -8.85 -6.30
C ILE A 251 -13.64 -8.58 -6.32
N ARG A 252 -14.23 -8.40 -7.52
CA ARG A 252 -15.69 -8.17 -7.66
C ARG A 252 -16.58 -9.34 -7.21
N PHE A 253 -16.01 -10.53 -7.01
CA PHE A 253 -16.72 -11.71 -6.53
C PHE A 253 -16.38 -12.08 -5.07
N ALA A 254 -15.61 -11.24 -4.38
CA ALA A 254 -15.39 -11.39 -2.94
C ALA A 254 -16.62 -10.91 -2.14
N PRO A 255 -17.01 -11.60 -1.05
CA PRO A 255 -18.12 -11.17 -0.20
C PRO A 255 -17.78 -9.91 0.60
N ILE A 256 -18.82 -9.20 1.06
CA ILE A 256 -18.68 -8.09 2.01
C ILE A 256 -18.00 -8.60 3.29
N GLY A 257 -17.01 -7.85 3.76
CA GLY A 257 -16.16 -8.21 4.88
C GLY A 257 -14.93 -9.02 4.50
N ARG A 258 -14.72 -9.36 3.22
CA ARG A 258 -13.51 -10.08 2.81
C ARG A 258 -12.24 -9.29 3.14
N LEU A 259 -11.27 -9.96 3.74
CA LEU A 259 -9.89 -9.47 3.86
C LEU A 259 -9.05 -10.03 2.70
N ARG A 260 -8.36 -9.13 2.02
CA ARG A 260 -7.42 -9.44 0.93
C ARG A 260 -6.06 -8.82 1.22
N PHE A 261 -5.00 -9.37 0.65
CA PHE A 261 -3.67 -8.76 0.75
C PHE A 261 -3.12 -8.37 -0.62
N SER A 262 -2.85 -7.09 -0.81
CA SER A 262 -2.17 -6.58 -2.00
C SER A 262 -0.66 -6.72 -1.79
N GLN A 263 -0.13 -7.90 -2.10
CA GLN A 263 1.30 -8.18 -1.95
C GLN A 263 2.14 -7.35 -2.94
N ARG A 264 1.77 -7.36 -4.23
CA ARG A 264 2.59 -6.73 -5.26
C ARG A 264 2.47 -5.21 -5.34
N THR A 265 1.31 -4.68 -4.96
CA THR A 265 0.97 -3.27 -5.15
C THR A 265 0.85 -2.53 -3.84
N GLY A 266 1.92 -2.60 -3.02
CA GLY A 266 2.07 -1.76 -1.83
C GLY A 266 2.00 -2.46 -0.48
N GLN A 267 2.00 -3.80 -0.43
CA GLN A 267 1.96 -4.57 0.83
C GLN A 267 0.76 -4.15 1.70
N LYS A 268 -0.44 -4.17 1.12
CA LYS A 268 -1.63 -3.55 1.72
C LYS A 268 -2.59 -4.59 2.25
N LEU A 269 -3.07 -4.40 3.47
CA LEU A 269 -4.22 -5.11 4.01
C LEU A 269 -5.47 -4.41 3.51
N VAL A 270 -6.40 -5.15 2.90
CA VAL A 270 -7.60 -4.62 2.26
C VAL A 270 -8.84 -5.24 2.90
N VAL A 271 -9.85 -4.42 3.21
CA VAL A 271 -11.17 -4.86 3.67
C VAL A 271 -12.22 -4.40 2.65
N GLN A 272 -13.01 -5.34 2.14
CA GLN A 272 -14.13 -5.03 1.25
C GLN A 272 -15.38 -4.71 2.06
N TYR A 273 -16.03 -3.58 1.78
CA TYR A 273 -17.24 -3.16 2.50
C TYR A 273 -18.48 -3.07 1.62
N GLY A 274 -18.34 -3.28 0.31
CA GLY A 274 -19.45 -3.28 -0.65
C GLY A 274 -19.05 -3.78 -2.04
N ALA A 275 -19.74 -3.27 -3.07
CA ALA A 275 -19.53 -3.62 -4.46
C ALA A 275 -18.22 -3.08 -5.02
N THR A 276 -17.56 -3.89 -5.83
CA THR A 276 -16.31 -3.55 -6.51
C THR A 276 -16.39 -3.95 -7.98
N LYS A 277 -15.64 -3.25 -8.84
CA LYS A 277 -15.65 -3.47 -10.31
C LYS A 277 -14.37 -4.15 -10.81
N GLU A 278 -13.34 -4.22 -9.97
CA GLU A 278 -12.01 -4.72 -10.32
C GLU A 278 -12.00 -6.23 -10.58
N THR A 279 -11.46 -6.63 -11.74
CA THR A 279 -11.38 -8.04 -12.19
C THR A 279 -10.05 -8.70 -11.84
N ILE A 280 -9.16 -7.98 -11.16
CA ILE A 280 -7.90 -8.51 -10.69
C ILE A 280 -8.16 -9.58 -9.63
N ARG A 281 -7.32 -10.62 -9.62
CA ARG A 281 -7.31 -11.62 -8.56
C ARG A 281 -6.40 -11.18 -7.43
N ALA A 282 -6.89 -11.26 -6.20
CA ALA A 282 -6.16 -10.90 -5.01
C ALA A 282 -5.99 -12.11 -4.07
N PRO A 283 -4.85 -12.21 -3.36
CA PRO A 283 -4.66 -13.17 -2.26
C PRO A 283 -5.78 -13.08 -1.21
N LEU A 284 -6.38 -14.22 -0.92
CA LEU A 284 -7.31 -14.38 0.20
C LEU A 284 -6.54 -14.24 1.52
N LEU A 285 -6.95 -13.34 2.40
CA LEU A 285 -6.33 -13.18 3.72
C LEU A 285 -7.25 -13.60 4.87
N GLY A 286 -8.56 -13.48 4.72
CA GLY A 286 -9.50 -13.76 5.80
C GLY A 286 -10.88 -13.16 5.56
N GLY A 287 -11.65 -12.94 6.63
CA GLY A 287 -12.95 -12.28 6.53
C GLY A 287 -13.44 -11.75 7.87
N VAL A 288 -14.13 -10.61 7.84
CA VAL A 288 -14.85 -10.05 9.00
C VAL A 288 -16.01 -10.98 9.35
N ILE A 289 -16.16 -11.26 10.65
CA ILE A 289 -17.27 -12.09 11.17
C ILE A 289 -18.63 -11.45 10.88
N ALA A 290 -19.67 -12.26 10.78
CA ALA A 290 -20.99 -11.81 10.33
C ALA A 290 -21.56 -10.66 11.19
N GLU A 291 -21.33 -10.72 12.50
CA GLU A 291 -21.80 -9.79 13.52
C GLU A 291 -21.24 -8.37 13.32
N ASP A 292 -20.04 -8.28 12.76
CA ASP A 292 -19.32 -7.01 12.61
C ASP A 292 -19.46 -6.40 11.20
N ARG A 293 -19.94 -7.15 10.20
CA ARG A 293 -20.02 -6.68 8.80
C ARG A 293 -20.88 -5.43 8.62
N ALA A 294 -21.96 -5.30 9.40
CA ALA A 294 -22.86 -4.14 9.32
C ALA A 294 -22.17 -2.82 9.70
N LYS A 295 -21.01 -2.86 10.38
CA LYS A 295 -20.22 -1.68 10.75
C LYS A 295 -19.41 -1.11 9.57
N LEU A 296 -19.10 -1.94 8.58
CA LEU A 296 -18.14 -1.61 7.51
C LEU A 296 -18.56 -0.46 6.60
N PRO A 297 -19.83 -0.32 6.17
CA PRO A 297 -20.22 0.77 5.27
C PRO A 297 -19.97 2.17 5.85
N ALA A 298 -20.22 2.36 7.14
CA ALA A 298 -19.97 3.64 7.81
C ALA A 298 -18.46 3.95 7.90
N ILE A 299 -17.64 2.95 8.21
CA ILE A 299 -16.16 3.08 8.21
C ILE A 299 -15.69 3.42 6.79
N GLY A 300 -16.12 2.64 5.79
CA GLY A 300 -15.73 2.82 4.40
C GLY A 300 -16.05 4.22 3.88
N ARG A 301 -17.23 4.76 4.21
CA ARG A 301 -17.62 6.12 3.82
C ARG A 301 -16.75 7.19 4.50
N ALA A 302 -16.44 7.04 5.78
CA ALA A 302 -15.55 7.97 6.48
C ALA A 302 -14.13 7.94 5.89
N VAL A 303 -13.62 6.75 5.58
CA VAL A 303 -12.31 6.57 4.92
C VAL A 303 -12.31 7.13 3.50
N TRP A 304 -13.40 6.96 2.75
CA TRP A 304 -13.55 7.57 1.42
C TRP A 304 -13.44 9.09 1.50
N ASP A 305 -14.20 9.74 2.40
CA ASP A 305 -14.20 11.20 2.55
C ASP A 305 -12.82 11.72 3.00
N ALA A 306 -12.21 11.02 3.96
CA ALA A 306 -10.85 11.30 4.43
C ALA A 306 -9.83 11.24 3.29
N THR A 307 -9.83 10.21 2.46
CA THR A 307 -8.91 10.12 1.33
C THR A 307 -9.28 11.09 0.20
N TYR A 308 -10.57 11.30 -0.07
CA TYR A 308 -11.04 12.06 -1.23
C TYR A 308 -10.91 13.58 -1.02
N ALA A 309 -11.47 14.08 0.07
CA ALA A 309 -11.71 15.51 0.29
C ALA A 309 -11.16 16.03 1.63
N SER A 310 -11.58 15.48 2.77
CA SER A 310 -11.30 16.10 4.09
C SER A 310 -9.83 16.02 4.49
N LYS A 311 -9.12 14.98 4.01
CA LYS A 311 -7.72 14.66 4.37
C LYS A 311 -7.53 14.37 5.85
N ASP A 312 -8.60 14.09 6.59
CA ASP A 312 -8.52 13.64 7.99
C ASP A 312 -7.75 12.32 8.09
N LEU A 313 -6.99 12.15 9.17
CA LEU A 313 -6.19 10.95 9.37
C LEU A 313 -6.99 9.90 10.15
N ILE A 314 -7.37 8.82 9.46
CA ILE A 314 -8.01 7.65 10.08
C ILE A 314 -6.95 6.56 10.24
N TRP A 315 -6.69 6.15 11.47
CA TRP A 315 -5.67 5.16 11.81
C TRP A 315 -6.31 3.80 12.07
N LEU A 316 -5.90 2.78 11.30
CA LEU A 316 -6.22 1.38 11.55
C LEU A 316 -5.14 0.77 12.44
N THR A 317 -5.53 0.25 13.60
CA THR A 317 -4.72 -0.66 14.40
C THR A 317 -5.17 -2.09 14.16
N VAL A 318 -4.22 -2.97 13.86
CA VAL A 318 -4.43 -4.41 13.71
C VAL A 318 -3.67 -5.12 14.82
N GLU A 319 -4.37 -5.98 15.56
CA GLU A 319 -3.84 -6.74 16.69
C GLU A 319 -4.42 -8.16 16.70
N ARG A 320 -3.79 -9.07 17.45
CA ARG A 320 -4.38 -10.39 17.70
C ARG A 320 -5.65 -10.20 18.54
N ALA A 321 -6.71 -10.90 18.19
CA ALA A 321 -7.96 -10.87 18.95
C ALA A 321 -7.92 -11.81 20.16
#